data_AF-A0A0H5DSC2-F1
#
_entry.id   AF-A0A0H5DSC2-F1
#
_cell.length_a   1.000
_cell.length_b   1.000
_cell.length_c   1.000
_cell.angle_alpha   90.00
_cell.angle_beta   90.00
_cell.angle_gamma   90.00
#
_symmetry.space_group_name_H-M   'P 1'
#
loop_
_entity.id
_entity.type
_entity.pdbx_description
1 polymer ?
#
loop_
_entity_poly.entity_id
_entity_poly.type
_entity_poly.pdbx_seq_one_letter_code
_entity_poly.pdbx_strand_id
1 'polypeptide(L)' 'MIEGEPYDFEYYDHDELDKFKARRSEKYVRLVKAYSQAKTKSDEKATKKAATAILRFREEEDVIKEKCRATGYFWS' A
#
# COMPACT_ATOMS: atom_id res chain seq x y z
N MET A 1 18.21 1.44 0.45
CA MET A 1 17.61 0.78 -0.73
C MET A 1 16.78 -0.37 -0.20
N ILE A 2 15.46 -0.34 -0.40
CA ILE A 2 14.56 -1.45 -0.06
C ILE A 2 14.36 -2.21 -1.36
N GLU A 3 14.91 -3.44 -1.44
CA GLU A 3 14.70 -4.38 -2.53
C GLU A 3 13.21 -4.73 -2.65
N GLY A 4 12.63 -4.62 -3.84
CA GLY A 4 11.25 -5.02 -4.05
C GLY A 4 10.72 -4.81 -5.47
N GLU A 5 10.68 -3.58 -5.97
CA GLU A 5 10.20 -3.29 -7.32
C GLU A 5 10.96 -2.07 -7.86
N PRO A 6 11.51 -2.09 -9.09
CA PRO A 6 11.98 -0.87 -9.72
C PRO A 6 10.75 0.02 -9.92
N TYR A 7 10.71 1.14 -9.22
CA TYR A 7 9.73 2.21 -9.48
C TYR A 7 10.10 2.92 -10.80
N ASP A 8 10.24 2.17 -11.89
CA ASP A 8 10.43 2.63 -13.28
C ASP A 8 9.09 3.11 -13.88
N PHE A 9 8.21 3.65 -13.03
CA PHE A 9 7.07 4.41 -13.50
C PHE A 9 7.56 5.83 -13.71
N GLU A 10 7.59 6.29 -14.95
CA GLU A 10 7.63 7.72 -15.21
C GLU A 10 6.37 8.30 -14.57
N TYR A 11 6.51 8.89 -13.37
CA TYR A 11 5.46 9.53 -12.56
C TYR A 11 4.77 10.73 -13.28
N TYR A 12 4.93 10.83 -14.59
CA TYR A 12 4.35 11.82 -15.49
C TYR A 12 3.04 11.33 -16.14
N ASP A 13 2.79 10.02 -16.20
CA ASP A 13 1.52 9.49 -16.70
C ASP A 13 0.52 9.27 -15.55
N HIS A 14 -0.46 10.17 -15.46
CA HIS A 14 -1.50 10.12 -14.44
C HIS A 14 -2.41 8.89 -14.57
N ASP A 15 -2.63 8.34 -15.76
CA ASP A 15 -3.42 7.13 -15.96
C ASP A 15 -2.72 5.90 -15.37
N GLU A 16 -1.40 5.82 -15.50
CA GLU A 16 -0.59 4.76 -14.87
C GLU A 16 -0.57 4.93 -13.34
N LEU A 17 -0.52 6.16 -12.83
CA LEU A 17 -0.63 6.44 -11.39
C LEU A 17 -2.01 6.07 -10.83
N ASP A 18 -3.09 6.25 -11.58
CA ASP A 18 -4.43 5.83 -11.18
C ASP A 18 -4.57 4.30 -11.16
N LYS A 19 -4.05 3.59 -12.16
CA LYS A 19 -4.00 2.11 -12.15
C LYS A 19 -3.16 1.60 -10.98
N PHE A 20 -2.04 2.23 -10.71
CA PHE A 20 -1.18 1.89 -9.58
C PHE A 20 -1.89 2.16 -8.24
N LYS A 21 -2.58 3.30 -8.11
CA LYS A 21 -3.44 3.62 -6.95
C LYS A 21 -4.51 2.54 -6.75
N ALA A 22 -5.22 2.15 -7.81
CA ALA A 22 -6.24 1.11 -7.74
C ALA A 22 -5.68 -0.23 -7.23
N ARG A 23 -4.54 -0.69 -7.78
CA ARG A 23 -3.85 -1.92 -7.34
C ARG A 23 -3.44 -1.85 -5.87
N ARG A 24 -2.93 -0.69 -5.43
CA ARG A 24 -2.57 -0.44 -4.03
C ARG A 24 -3.81 -0.49 -3.14
N SER A 25 -4.91 0.17 -3.51
CA SER A 25 -6.17 0.12 -2.75
C SER A 25 -6.69 -1.32 -2.60
N GLU A 26 -6.63 -2.14 -3.65
CA GLU A 26 -6.98 -3.56 -3.55
C GLU A 26 -6.09 -4.33 -2.57
N LYS A 27 -4.77 -4.08 -2.60
CA LYS A 27 -3.82 -4.67 -1.64
C LYS A 27 -4.17 -4.26 -0.20
N TYR A 28 -4.52 -3.00 0.03
CA TYR A 28 -4.94 -2.52 1.36
C TYR A 28 -6.19 -3.24 1.85
N VAL A 29 -7.23 -3.35 1.00
CA VAL A 29 -8.48 -4.06 1.34
C VAL A 29 -8.20 -5.52 1.71
N ARG A 30 -7.30 -6.20 0.98
CA ARG A 30 -6.90 -7.58 1.30
C ARG A 30 -6.22 -7.68 2.66
N LEU A 31 -5.32 -6.76 2.99
CA LEU A 31 -4.64 -6.72 4.29
C LEU A 31 -5.62 -6.49 5.44
N VAL A 32 -6.56 -5.55 5.28
CA VAL A 32 -7.60 -5.27 6.28
C VAL A 32 -8.53 -6.48 6.45
N LYS A 33 -8.90 -7.15 5.36
CA LYS A 33 -9.70 -8.38 5.41
C LYS A 33 -8.97 -9.50 6.14
N ALA A 34 -7.68 -9.69 5.87
CA ALA A 34 -6.84 -10.67 6.56
C ALA A 34 -6.75 -10.38 8.07
N TYR A 35 -6.57 -9.11 8.44
CA TYR A 35 -6.58 -8.68 9.83
C TYR A 35 -7.92 -8.95 10.51
N SER A 36 -9.03 -8.57 9.86
CA SER A 36 -10.39 -8.82 10.37
C SER A 36 -10.66 -10.31 10.57
N GLN A 37 -10.31 -11.15 9.58
CA GLN A 37 -10.47 -12.60 9.68
C GLN A 37 -9.61 -13.21 10.80
N ALA A 38 -8.36 -12.76 10.95
CA ALA A 38 -7.49 -13.21 12.03
C ALA A 38 -8.06 -12.84 13.40
N LYS A 39 -8.61 -11.63 13.54
CA LYS A 39 -9.26 -11.15 14.77
C LYS A 39 -10.53 -11.94 15.09
N THR A 40 -11.37 -12.24 14.10
CA THR A 40 -12.58 -13.07 14.30
C THR A 40 -12.24 -14.49 14.74
N LYS A 41 -11.11 -15.04 14.29
CA LYS A 41 -10.62 -16.37 14.68
C LYS A 41 -9.81 -16.38 15.99
N SER A 42 -9.63 -15.22 16.63
CA SER A 42 -8.74 -15.04 17.80
C SER A 42 -7.31 -15.56 17.58
N ASP A 43 -6.83 -15.55 16.33
CA ASP A 43 -5.46 -15.94 16.00
C ASP A 43 -4.54 -14.73 16.22
N GLU A 44 -3.96 -14.64 17.41
CA GLU A 44 -3.08 -13.52 17.78
C GLU A 44 -1.85 -13.40 16.88
N LYS A 45 -1.30 -14.53 16.41
CA LYS A 45 -0.10 -14.54 15.56
C LYS A 45 -0.43 -14.00 14.18
N ALA A 46 -1.53 -14.46 13.58
CA ALA A 46 -2.01 -13.95 12.30
C ALA A 46 -2.43 -12.48 12.41
N THR A 47 -3.05 -12.08 13.52
CA THR A 47 -3.47 -10.70 13.79
C THR A 47 -2.28 -9.76 13.86
N LYS A 48 -1.23 -10.11 14.64
CA LYS A 48 0.01 -9.32 14.70
C LYS A 48 0.69 -9.23 13.35
N LYS A 49 0.79 -10.34 12.61
CA LYS A 49 1.39 -10.36 11.26
C LYS A 49 0.64 -9.45 10.29
N ALA A 50 -0.69 -9.51 10.28
CA ALA A 50 -1.52 -8.66 9.42
C ALA A 50 -1.43 -7.17 9.84
N ALA A 51 -1.39 -6.88 11.14
CA ALA A 51 -1.21 -5.52 11.64
C ALA A 51 0.14 -4.92 11.22
N THR A 52 1.24 -5.67 11.33
CA THR A 52 2.56 -5.22 10.87
C THR A 52 2.59 -5.00 9.35
N ALA A 53 1.93 -5.87 8.58
CA ALA A 53 1.83 -5.69 7.13
C ALA A 53 1.05 -4.41 6.75
N ILE A 54 -0.01 -4.08 7.49
CA ILE A 54 -0.77 -2.83 7.33
C ILE A 54 0.11 -1.61 7.64
N LEU A 55 0.88 -1.65 8.73
CA LEU A 55 1.77 -0.55 9.11
C LEU A 55 2.82 -0.30 8.03
N ARG A 56 3.52 -1.34 7.57
CA ARG A 56 4.49 -1.24 6.47
C ARG A 56 3.86 -0.70 5.19
N PHE A 57 2.67 -1.19 4.86
CA PHE A 57 1.94 -0.71 3.68
C PHE A 57 1.67 0.79 3.76
N ARG A 58 1.31 1.33 4.94
CA ARG A 58 1.11 2.77 5.14
C ARG A 58 2.40 3.56 4.99
N GLU A 59 3.51 3.08 5.57
CA GLU A 59 4.83 3.71 5.41
C GLU A 59 5.24 3.80 3.94
N GLU A 60 5.06 2.71 3.17
CA GLU A 60 5.27 2.73 1.71
C GLU A 60 4.36 3.74 1.01
N GLU A 61 3.10 3.84 1.45
CA GLU A 61 2.11 4.75 0.87
C GLU A 61 2.47 6.21 1.08
N ASP A 62 3.01 6.58 2.25
CA ASP A 62 3.47 7.93 2.53
C ASP A 62 4.65 8.32 1.62
N VAL A 63 5.62 7.42 1.42
CA VAL A 63 6.74 7.63 0.49
C VAL A 63 6.23 7.81 -0.95
N ILE A 64 5.27 7.00 -1.39
CA ILE A 64 4.66 7.11 -2.71
C ILE A 64 3.91 8.45 -2.86
N LYS A 65 3.12 8.83 -1.84
CA LYS A 65 2.39 10.10 -1.81
C LYS A 65 3.33 11.29 -1.91
N GLU A 66 4.46 11.25 -1.21
CA GLU A 66 5.48 12.29 -1.29
C GLU A 66 6.08 12.39 -2.70
N LYS A 67 6.42 11.26 -3.32
CA LYS A 67 6.92 11.22 -4.71
C LYS A 67 5.89 11.70 -5.73
N CYS A 68 4.63 11.32 -5.58
CA CYS A 68 3.54 11.76 -6.47
C CYS A 68 3.25 13.27 -6.35
N ARG A 69 3.34 13.83 -5.13
CA ARG A 69 3.22 15.29 -4.94
C ARG A 69 4.30 16.05 -5.71
N ALA A 70 5.53 15.52 -5.76
CA ALA A 70 6.61 16.13 -6.52
C ALA A 70 6.32 16.18 -8.04
N THR A 71 5.45 15.32 -8.56
CA THR A 71 5.03 15.31 -9.97
C THR A 71 3.72 16.03 -10.26
N GLY A 72 3.10 16.64 -9.24
CA GLY A 72 1.81 17.33 -9.38
C GLY A 72 0.58 16.42 -9.34
N TYR A 73 0.77 15.11 -9.14
CA TYR A 73 -0.33 14.15 -9.00
C TYR A 73 -0.84 14.10 -7.55
N PHE A 74 -2.13 14.40 -7.36
CA PHE A 74 -2.73 14.43 -6.03
C PHE A 74 -3.29 13.06 -5.63
N TRP A 75 -2.53 12.34 -4.80
CA TRP A 75 -2.93 11.05 -4.25
C TRP A 75 -3.73 11.22 -2.94
N SER A 76 -5.06 11.18 -3.05
CA SER A 76 -6.02 11.08 -1.92
C SER A 76 -6.17 9.66 -1.38
#